data_AF-A0A0L8HAV7-F1
#
_entry.id   AF-A0A0L8HAV7-F1
#
_cell.length_a   1.000
_cell.length_b   1.000
_cell.length_c   1.000
_cell.angle_alpha   90.00
_cell.angle_beta   90.00
_cell.angle_gamma   90.00
#
_symmetry.space_group_name_H-M   'P 1'
#
loop_
_entity.id
_entity.type
_entity.pdbx_description
1 polymer ?
#
loop_
_entity_poly.entity_id
_entity_poly.type
_entity_poly.pdbx_seq_one_letter_code
_entity_poly.pdbx_strand_id
1 'polypeptide(L)'
;MHQTVIGFCLRLQRPLNFKLLPNYRFCSTEHVRQVKKPQTTKGFHIPVMLNEILSILNPQEGQVILDMTFGCGGHSREILQKAPQLKKLIVLDRDPLAHEIALDFANEFREPDQPTAADVVNTLDEKGLQELIKKYGEEKKAGDIAHAIVQFRAAFGKIVTTHQLATIVASVFDSPTKRDKLQRPAHVATKTFQALRIFVNNELNQLSNGLLVAHNYLKEGGVCAVISFHSLEDRIVKRHFHGIDINAAKNMSLSSHQFLSPSKIFNETSVQSIISKKWNPIQKKVIVPDLTEVEQNPRARSAKLRAAIKCSS
;
A
#
# COMPACT_ATOMS: atom_id res chain seq x y z
N MET A 1 0.64 5.51 -10.46
CA MET A 1 1.96 5.01 -9.98
C MET A 1 1.93 4.73 -8.48
N HIS A 2 1.24 3.67 -8.04
CA HIS A 2 1.32 3.15 -6.68
C HIS A 2 2.01 1.80 -6.78
N GLN A 3 3.08 1.63 -6.03
CA GLN A 3 3.84 0.38 -5.99
C GLN A 3 4.03 0.03 -4.53
N THR A 4 2.95 -0.27 -3.80
CA THR A 4 3.07 -0.90 -2.49
C THR A 4 3.57 -2.31 -2.73
N VAL A 5 4.87 -2.52 -2.89
CA VAL A 5 5.43 -3.83 -3.24
C VAL A 5 5.20 -4.79 -2.10
N ILE A 6 4.28 -5.73 -2.31
CA ILE A 6 4.09 -6.86 -1.42
C ILE A 6 4.70 -8.07 -2.11
N GLY A 7 5.96 -8.36 -1.77
CA GLY A 7 6.69 -9.52 -2.26
C GLY A 7 6.62 -10.64 -1.22
N PHE A 8 6.13 -11.81 -1.62
CA PHE A 8 6.14 -13.01 -0.80
C PHE A 8 7.09 -14.03 -1.36
N CYS A 9 7.97 -14.57 -0.50
CA CYS A 9 8.67 -15.81 -0.79
C CYS A 9 7.84 -16.97 -0.25
N LEU A 10 7.13 -17.64 -1.15
CA LEU A 10 6.20 -18.73 -0.87
C LEU A 10 6.85 -20.09 -1.14
N ARG A 11 6.56 -21.03 -0.27
CA ARG A 11 6.22 -22.36 -0.74
C ARG A 11 4.72 -22.41 -0.50
N LEU A 12 3.88 -22.49 -1.53
CA LEU A 12 2.41 -22.46 -1.33
C LEU A 12 1.96 -23.68 -0.51
N GLN A 13 1.26 -23.45 0.61
CA GLN A 13 0.72 -24.53 1.46
C GLN A 13 -0.52 -25.19 0.84
N ARG A 14 -1.26 -24.44 0.00
CA ARG A 14 -2.43 -24.87 -0.79
C ARG A 14 -2.46 -24.10 -2.12
N PRO A 15 -3.12 -24.61 -3.19
CA PRO A 15 -3.31 -23.85 -4.43
C PRO A 15 -4.08 -22.54 -4.17
N LEU A 16 -3.75 -21.46 -4.90
CA LEU A 16 -4.47 -20.18 -4.80
C LEU A 16 -5.94 -20.38 -5.16
N ASN A 17 -6.85 -20.04 -4.25
CA ASN A 17 -8.28 -19.97 -4.55
C ASN A 17 -8.63 -18.54 -4.98
N PHE A 18 -8.80 -18.35 -6.28
CA PHE A 18 -9.08 -17.05 -6.90
C PHE A 18 -10.43 -16.45 -6.47
N LYS A 19 -11.37 -17.25 -5.94
CA LYS A 19 -12.62 -16.73 -5.36
C LYS A 19 -12.40 -15.83 -4.14
N LEU A 20 -11.24 -15.94 -3.49
CA LEU A 20 -10.86 -15.09 -2.35
C LEU A 20 -10.18 -13.77 -2.78
N LEU A 21 -9.92 -13.58 -4.07
CA LEU A 21 -9.25 -12.41 -4.64
C LEU A 21 -10.01 -11.90 -5.89
N PRO A 22 -11.31 -11.58 -5.79
CA PRO A 22 -12.15 -11.27 -6.96
C PRO A 22 -11.65 -10.06 -7.77
N ASN A 23 -10.92 -9.15 -7.12
CA ASN A 23 -10.49 -7.88 -7.73
C ASN A 23 -9.04 -7.90 -8.24
N TYR A 24 -8.39 -9.07 -8.29
CA TYR A 24 -7.01 -9.20 -8.73
C TYR A 24 -6.92 -9.96 -10.05
N ARG A 25 -6.18 -9.43 -11.01
CA ARG A 25 -5.87 -10.14 -12.26
C ARG A 25 -4.62 -11.00 -12.11
N PHE A 26 -4.66 -12.20 -12.67
CA PHE A 26 -3.57 -13.16 -12.61
C PHE A 26 -2.77 -13.18 -13.92
N CYS A 27 -1.45 -13.27 -13.80
CA CYS A 27 -0.56 -13.50 -14.92
C CYS A 27 0.45 -14.61 -14.57
N SER A 28 0.67 -15.54 -15.50
CA SER A 28 1.54 -16.72 -15.29
C SER A 28 3.02 -16.37 -15.47
N THR A 29 3.91 -17.19 -14.88
CA THR A 29 5.37 -17.05 -15.03
C THR A 29 5.81 -16.95 -16.49
N GLU A 30 5.21 -17.75 -17.38
CA GLU A 30 5.53 -17.78 -18.81
C GLU A 30 5.17 -16.47 -19.49
N HIS A 31 4.02 -15.89 -19.14
CA HIS A 31 3.61 -14.60 -19.68
C HIS A 31 4.54 -13.48 -19.19
N VAL A 32 4.92 -13.46 -17.91
CA VAL A 32 5.89 -12.48 -17.37
C VAL A 32 7.25 -12.58 -18.08
N ARG A 33 7.71 -13.80 -18.41
CA ARG A 33 8.96 -14.01 -19.18
C ARG A 33 8.87 -13.50 -20.63
N GLN A 34 7.67 -13.50 -21.22
CA GLN A 34 7.43 -13.09 -22.61
C GLN A 34 7.14 -11.59 -22.77
N VAL A 35 6.79 -10.87 -21.69
CA VAL A 35 6.62 -9.40 -21.74
C VAL A 35 7.96 -8.76 -22.15
N LYS A 36 8.06 -8.39 -23.43
CA LYS A 36 9.23 -7.72 -24.00
C LYS A 36 9.57 -6.48 -23.17
N LYS A 37 10.87 -6.20 -23.00
CA LYS A 37 11.31 -4.89 -22.51
C LYS A 37 10.61 -3.83 -23.39
N PRO A 38 9.91 -2.84 -22.82
CA PRO A 38 9.43 -1.71 -23.60
C PRO A 38 10.62 -1.10 -24.34
N GLN A 39 10.56 -1.10 -25.68
CA GLN A 39 11.58 -0.47 -26.51
C GLN A 39 11.33 1.04 -26.55
N THR A 40 11.56 1.73 -25.45
CA THR A 40 11.57 3.21 -25.44
C THR A 40 12.61 3.73 -24.45
N THR A 41 13.53 4.54 -24.97
CA THR A 41 14.73 5.11 -24.32
C THR A 41 14.46 6.29 -23.37
N LYS A 42 13.28 6.36 -22.72
CA LYS A 42 12.98 7.39 -21.72
C LYS A 42 12.49 6.78 -20.41
N GLY A 43 13.37 6.79 -19.41
CA GLY A 43 13.05 6.64 -17.98
C GLY A 43 12.52 5.27 -17.58
N PHE A 44 13.41 4.27 -17.46
CA PHE A 44 13.04 3.02 -16.80
C PHE A 44 12.53 3.29 -15.38
N HIS A 45 11.40 2.64 -15.03
CA HIS A 45 10.91 2.54 -13.66
C HIS A 45 11.92 1.75 -12.81
N ILE A 46 12.82 2.45 -12.11
CA ILE A 46 13.72 1.84 -11.11
C ILE A 46 12.85 1.28 -9.96
N PRO A 47 12.89 -0.04 -9.67
CA PRO A 47 12.15 -0.61 -8.55
C PRO A 47 12.69 -0.05 -7.23
N VAL A 48 11.78 0.31 -6.32
CA VAL A 48 12.14 0.93 -5.04
C VAL A 48 12.64 -0.15 -4.06
N MET A 49 13.78 0.08 -3.41
CA MET A 49 14.42 -0.83 -2.45
C MET A 49 14.65 -2.24 -3.00
N LEU A 50 15.09 -2.31 -4.26
CA LEU A 50 15.26 -3.58 -4.99
C LEU A 50 16.24 -4.53 -4.28
N ASN A 51 17.40 -4.02 -3.88
CA ASN A 51 18.46 -4.84 -3.30
C ASN A 51 18.03 -5.42 -1.95
N GLU A 52 17.35 -4.62 -1.13
CA GLU A 52 16.82 -5.02 0.16
C GLU A 52 15.74 -6.10 -0.01
N ILE A 53 14.85 -5.95 -0.99
CA ILE A 53 13.84 -6.96 -1.33
C ILE A 53 14.49 -8.27 -1.76
N LEU A 54 15.46 -8.24 -2.67
CA LEU A 54 16.15 -9.44 -3.14
C LEU A 54 16.92 -10.13 -2.01
N SER A 55 17.54 -9.35 -1.11
CA SER A 55 18.23 -9.86 0.07
C SER A 55 17.27 -10.53 1.06
N ILE A 56 16.14 -9.89 1.35
CA ILE A 56 15.13 -10.41 2.29
C ILE A 56 14.40 -11.64 1.74
N LEU A 57 13.95 -11.59 0.49
CA LEU A 57 13.22 -12.69 -0.13
C LEU A 57 14.13 -13.88 -0.43
N ASN A 58 15.42 -13.60 -0.68
CA ASN A 58 16.44 -14.56 -1.06
C ASN A 58 15.89 -15.60 -2.06
N PRO A 59 15.51 -15.17 -3.28
CA PRO A 59 14.86 -16.05 -4.24
C PRO A 59 15.80 -17.18 -4.67
N GLN A 60 15.32 -18.42 -4.56
CA GLN A 60 16.08 -19.65 -4.86
C GLN A 60 15.30 -20.57 -5.80
N GLU A 61 16.02 -21.52 -6.39
CA GLU A 61 15.44 -22.61 -7.18
C GLU A 61 14.35 -23.35 -6.42
N GLY A 62 13.29 -23.76 -7.12
CA GLY A 62 12.20 -24.54 -6.54
C GLY A 62 11.20 -23.75 -5.68
N GLN A 63 11.48 -22.49 -5.37
CA GLN A 63 10.57 -21.61 -4.62
C GLN A 63 9.41 -21.09 -5.49
N VAL A 64 8.33 -20.71 -4.84
CA VAL A 64 7.22 -19.97 -5.45
C VAL A 64 7.27 -18.54 -4.92
N ILE A 65 7.04 -17.53 -5.75
CA ILE A 65 6.96 -16.15 -5.27
C ILE A 65 5.62 -15.58 -5.68
N LEU A 66 5.02 -14.79 -4.80
CA LEU A 66 3.83 -14.00 -5.12
C LEU A 66 4.19 -12.51 -5.04
N ASP A 67 4.02 -11.80 -6.14
CA ASP A 67 4.07 -10.34 -6.20
C ASP A 67 2.62 -9.84 -6.27
N MET A 68 2.12 -9.16 -5.24
CA MET A 68 0.73 -8.69 -5.24
C MET A 68 0.54 -7.29 -5.86
N THR A 69 1.59 -6.72 -6.43
CA THR A 69 1.63 -5.36 -6.97
C THR A 69 2.60 -5.28 -8.13
N PHE A 70 2.34 -6.11 -9.13
CA PHE A 70 3.18 -6.28 -10.31
C PHE A 70 3.66 -4.96 -10.90
N GLY A 71 2.78 -3.97 -11.01
CA GLY A 71 2.95 -2.70 -11.70
C GLY A 71 3.54 -2.94 -13.08
N CYS A 72 4.61 -2.21 -13.41
CA CYS A 72 5.35 -2.40 -14.66
C CYS A 72 6.29 -3.63 -14.67
N GLY A 73 6.21 -4.51 -13.66
CA GLY A 73 6.98 -5.75 -13.55
C GLY A 73 8.42 -5.59 -13.06
N GLY A 74 8.79 -4.44 -12.48
CA GLY A 74 10.17 -4.12 -12.08
C GLY A 74 10.77 -5.15 -11.12
N HIS A 75 10.16 -5.37 -9.95
CA HIS A 75 10.64 -6.36 -8.98
C HIS A 75 10.52 -7.79 -9.51
N SER A 76 9.38 -8.11 -10.12
CA SER A 76 9.11 -9.43 -10.72
C SER A 76 10.20 -9.87 -11.72
N ARG A 77 10.68 -8.95 -12.58
CA ARG A 77 11.76 -9.24 -13.54
C ARG A 77 13.09 -9.53 -12.85
N GLU A 78 13.45 -8.71 -11.86
CA GLU A 78 14.72 -8.87 -11.13
C GLU A 78 14.74 -10.14 -10.27
N ILE A 79 13.60 -10.54 -9.72
CA ILE A 79 13.44 -11.83 -9.03
C ILE A 79 13.71 -13.00 -9.99
N LEU A 80 13.14 -12.97 -11.21
CA LEU A 80 13.39 -14.02 -12.21
C LEU A 80 14.82 -14.01 -12.74
N GLN A 81 15.46 -12.85 -12.84
CA GLN A 81 16.88 -12.76 -13.19
C GLN A 81 17.77 -13.37 -12.09
N LYS A 82 17.46 -13.10 -10.82
CA LYS A 82 18.20 -13.63 -9.67
C LYS A 82 17.99 -15.14 -9.47
N ALA A 83 16.79 -15.64 -9.77
CA ALA A 83 16.43 -17.06 -9.68
C ALA A 83 15.74 -17.56 -10.97
N PRO A 84 16.49 -17.84 -12.05
CA PRO A 84 15.91 -18.29 -13.33
C PRO A 84 15.12 -19.60 -13.21
N GLN A 85 15.55 -20.47 -12.29
CA GLN A 85 14.92 -21.76 -11.98
C GLN A 85 13.87 -21.68 -10.85
N LEU A 86 13.31 -20.50 -10.61
CA LEU A 86 12.16 -20.35 -9.71
C LEU A 86 11.02 -21.25 -10.19
N LYS A 87 10.43 -22.03 -9.27
CA LYS A 87 9.36 -22.97 -9.62
C LYS A 87 8.14 -22.24 -10.20
N LYS A 88 7.77 -21.11 -9.59
CA LYS A 88 6.64 -20.31 -10.06
C LYS A 88 6.74 -18.86 -9.55
N LEU A 89 6.53 -17.89 -10.42
CA LEU A 89 6.21 -16.52 -10.03
C LEU A 89 4.74 -16.29 -10.32
N ILE A 90 3.99 -15.92 -9.29
CA ILE A 90 2.60 -15.51 -9.40
C ILE A 90 2.60 -14.00 -9.24
N VAL A 91 2.01 -13.29 -10.20
CA VAL A 91 1.87 -11.84 -10.10
C VAL A 91 0.39 -11.49 -10.07
N LEU A 92 0.05 -10.55 -9.21
CA LEU A 92 -1.26 -9.95 -9.12
C LEU A 92 -1.11 -8.44 -9.26
N ASP A 93 -2.09 -7.82 -9.91
CA ASP A 93 -2.28 -6.38 -9.85
C ASP A 93 -3.77 -6.04 -9.81
N ARG A 94 -4.07 -4.91 -9.19
CA ARG A 94 -5.38 -4.27 -9.26
C ARG A 94 -5.48 -3.31 -10.44
N ASP A 95 -4.36 -2.73 -10.84
CA ASP A 95 -4.27 -1.87 -12.00
C ASP A 95 -4.07 -2.76 -13.23
N PRO A 96 -5.12 -3.03 -14.04
CA PRO A 96 -4.98 -3.81 -15.26
C PRO A 96 -4.07 -3.14 -16.31
N LEU A 97 -3.59 -1.93 -16.00
CA LEU A 97 -3.15 -0.92 -16.94
C LEU A 97 -1.63 -0.66 -16.90
N ALA A 98 -0.86 -1.68 -16.50
CA ALA A 98 0.59 -1.60 -16.37
C ALA A 98 1.37 -1.18 -17.63
N HIS A 99 0.77 -1.12 -18.84
CA HIS A 99 1.13 -0.14 -19.88
C HIS A 99 0.15 -0.07 -21.07
N GLU A 100 0.01 1.15 -21.61
CA GLU A 100 -0.40 1.58 -22.98
C GLU A 100 -1.82 2.04 -23.36
N ILE A 101 -2.88 1.86 -22.56
CA ILE A 101 -4.22 2.44 -22.92
C ILE A 101 -4.94 3.06 -21.70
N ALA A 102 -4.28 3.99 -21.01
CA ALA A 102 -4.65 4.35 -19.62
C ALA A 102 -5.95 5.14 -19.40
N LEU A 103 -6.47 5.82 -20.43
CA LEU A 103 -7.67 6.65 -20.26
C LEU A 103 -8.95 5.93 -20.68
N ASP A 104 -8.95 5.23 -21.81
CA ASP A 104 -10.15 4.56 -22.32
C ASP A 104 -10.47 3.30 -21.49
N PHE A 105 -9.45 2.51 -21.10
CA PHE A 105 -9.64 1.30 -20.29
C PHE A 105 -9.98 1.59 -18.82
N ALA A 106 -9.50 2.70 -18.24
CA ALA A 106 -9.81 3.04 -16.84
C ALA A 106 -11.29 3.34 -16.63
N ASN A 107 -12.00 3.76 -17.68
CA ASN A 107 -13.45 3.94 -17.66
C ASN A 107 -14.19 2.62 -17.94
N GLU A 108 -13.63 1.74 -18.77
CA GLU A 108 -14.24 0.46 -19.16
C GLU A 108 -14.18 -0.62 -18.07
N PHE A 109 -13.14 -0.62 -17.22
CA PHE A 109 -12.92 -1.64 -16.18
C PHE A 109 -13.05 -1.13 -14.74
N ARG A 110 -13.65 0.04 -14.57
CA ARG A 110 -13.99 0.57 -13.25
C ARG A 110 -15.14 -0.25 -12.66
N GLU A 111 -15.01 -0.67 -11.40
CA GLU A 111 -16.16 -1.22 -10.67
C GLU A 111 -17.28 -0.16 -10.66
N PRO A 112 -18.50 -0.47 -11.14
CA PRO A 112 -19.56 0.53 -11.35
C PRO A 112 -19.86 1.37 -10.12
N ASP A 113 -19.69 0.80 -8.92
CA ASP A 113 -20.00 1.43 -7.65
C ASP A 113 -18.81 2.16 -6.98
N GLN A 114 -17.61 2.13 -7.59
CA GLN A 114 -16.45 2.80 -7.01
C GLN A 114 -16.54 4.32 -7.25
N PRO A 115 -16.46 5.18 -6.21
CA PRO A 115 -16.53 6.64 -6.38
C PRO A 115 -15.22 7.23 -6.92
N THR A 116 -15.28 8.20 -7.83
CA THR A 116 -14.09 8.89 -8.36
C THR A 116 -13.60 9.93 -7.35
N ALA A 117 -12.37 10.43 -7.51
CA ALA A 117 -11.93 11.59 -6.73
C ALA A 117 -12.83 12.80 -7.00
N ALA A 118 -13.31 12.97 -8.24
CA ALA A 118 -14.26 14.02 -8.61
C ALA A 118 -15.61 13.84 -7.88
N ASP A 119 -16.13 12.62 -7.76
CA ASP A 119 -17.37 12.34 -7.04
C ASP A 119 -17.19 12.69 -5.56
N VAL A 120 -16.12 12.21 -4.94
CA VAL A 120 -15.82 12.48 -3.53
C VAL A 120 -15.72 13.99 -3.27
N VAL A 121 -14.96 14.72 -4.10
CA VAL A 121 -14.77 16.18 -3.94
C VAL A 121 -15.93 17.01 -4.48
N ASN A 122 -17.03 16.44 -4.97
CA ASN A 122 -18.22 17.20 -5.34
C ASN A 122 -19.48 16.78 -4.56
N THR A 123 -19.48 15.61 -3.92
CA THR A 123 -20.67 15.04 -3.26
C THR A 123 -20.59 15.00 -1.74
N LEU A 124 -19.41 14.76 -1.15
CA LEU A 124 -19.29 14.72 0.31
C LEU A 124 -19.59 16.09 0.93
N ASP A 125 -20.30 16.08 2.05
CA ASP A 125 -20.52 17.27 2.86
C ASP A 125 -19.21 17.75 3.51
N GLU A 126 -19.25 18.95 4.10
CA GLU A 126 -18.07 19.57 4.71
C GLU A 126 -17.45 18.69 5.80
N LYS A 127 -18.29 18.10 6.65
CA LYS A 127 -17.87 17.19 7.72
C LYS A 127 -17.21 15.93 7.16
N GLY A 128 -17.80 15.29 6.15
CA GLY A 128 -17.26 14.10 5.50
C GLY A 128 -15.91 14.37 4.84
N LEU A 129 -15.75 15.50 4.15
CA LEU A 129 -14.45 15.93 3.60
C LEU A 129 -13.41 16.16 4.70
N GLN A 130 -13.79 16.85 5.77
CA GLN A 130 -12.90 17.11 6.89
C GLN A 130 -12.41 15.80 7.52
N GLU A 131 -13.32 14.87 7.80
CA GLU A 131 -12.99 13.56 8.36
C GLU A 131 -12.07 12.76 7.43
N LEU A 132 -12.36 12.75 6.13
CA LEU A 132 -11.55 12.09 5.11
C LEU A 132 -10.13 12.66 5.07
N ILE A 133 -9.99 13.98 4.95
CA ILE A 133 -8.68 14.67 4.84
C ILE A 133 -7.88 14.52 6.13
N LYS A 134 -8.55 14.62 7.29
CA LYS A 134 -7.91 14.44 8.60
C LYS A 134 -7.43 13.00 8.79
N LYS A 135 -8.26 12.02 8.47
CA LYS A 135 -7.97 10.59 8.67
C LYS A 135 -6.90 10.07 7.71
N TYR A 136 -7.07 10.29 6.42
CA TYR A 136 -6.20 9.69 5.39
C TYR A 136 -5.04 10.60 4.95
N GLY A 137 -5.21 11.91 5.04
CA GLY A 137 -4.15 12.88 4.72
C GLY A 137 -3.25 13.25 5.91
N GLU A 138 -3.68 12.97 7.14
CA GLU A 138 -3.04 13.45 8.38
C GLU A 138 -2.76 14.99 8.30
N GLU A 139 -3.72 15.75 7.77
CA GLU A 139 -3.65 17.22 7.60
C GLU A 139 -4.34 17.96 8.75
N LYS A 140 -3.67 18.99 9.28
CA LYS A 140 -4.15 19.77 10.43
C LYS A 140 -5.23 20.77 10.01
N LYS A 141 -5.04 21.44 8.87
CA LYS A 141 -6.03 22.37 8.28
C LYS A 141 -7.19 21.65 7.56
N ALA A 142 -7.51 20.42 7.95
CA ALA A 142 -8.53 19.62 7.27
C ALA A 142 -9.92 20.28 7.25
N GLY A 143 -10.26 21.00 8.33
CA GLY A 143 -11.52 21.77 8.41
C GLY A 143 -11.52 22.91 7.40
N ASP A 144 -10.50 23.78 7.45
CA ASP A 144 -10.38 24.92 6.54
C ASP A 144 -10.36 24.51 5.06
N ILE A 145 -9.68 23.39 4.74
CA ILE A 145 -9.66 22.84 3.38
C ILE A 145 -11.05 22.35 2.96
N ALA A 146 -11.75 21.60 3.83
CA ALA A 146 -13.09 21.13 3.54
C ALA A 146 -14.05 22.30 3.30
N HIS A 147 -13.96 23.33 4.14
CA HIS A 147 -14.71 24.56 4.02
C HIS A 147 -14.45 25.26 2.68
N ALA A 148 -13.18 25.47 2.32
CA ALA A 148 -12.80 26.09 1.04
C ALA A 148 -13.32 25.32 -0.18
N ILE A 149 -13.29 23.98 -0.13
CA ILE A 149 -13.84 23.13 -1.19
C ILE A 149 -15.35 23.34 -1.31
N VAL A 150 -16.10 23.34 -0.20
CA VAL A 150 -17.56 23.51 -0.22
C VAL A 150 -17.95 24.92 -0.67
N GLN A 151 -17.26 25.96 -0.18
CA GLN A 151 -17.47 27.33 -0.65
C GLN A 151 -17.23 27.46 -2.16
N PHE A 152 -16.14 26.87 -2.66
CA PHE A 152 -15.86 26.89 -4.09
C PHE A 152 -16.98 26.24 -4.91
N ARG A 153 -17.52 25.10 -4.45
CA ARG A 153 -18.65 24.43 -5.12
C ARG A 153 -19.89 25.31 -5.20
N ALA A 154 -20.18 26.01 -4.11
CA ALA A 154 -21.34 26.90 -4.03
C ALA A 154 -21.20 28.12 -4.94
N ALA A 155 -20.00 28.67 -5.08
CA ALA A 155 -19.74 29.88 -5.85
C ALA A 155 -19.47 29.62 -7.35
N PHE A 156 -18.76 28.54 -7.69
CA PHE A 156 -18.21 28.31 -9.03
C PHE A 156 -18.64 26.99 -9.67
N GLY A 157 -19.43 26.16 -8.96
CA GLY A 157 -19.89 24.87 -9.45
C GLY A 157 -18.88 23.73 -9.26
N LYS A 158 -18.96 22.69 -10.09
CA LYS A 158 -18.21 21.44 -9.89
C LYS A 158 -16.70 21.63 -10.07
N ILE A 159 -15.92 20.94 -9.23
CA ILE A 159 -14.46 20.80 -9.35
C ILE A 159 -14.19 19.67 -10.34
N VAL A 160 -13.57 19.98 -11.47
CA VAL A 160 -13.37 19.02 -12.58
C VAL A 160 -11.91 18.60 -12.72
N THR A 161 -10.97 19.51 -12.40
CA THR A 161 -9.54 19.29 -12.62
C THR A 161 -8.74 19.19 -11.33
N THR A 162 -7.62 18.46 -11.39
CA THR A 162 -6.67 18.39 -10.28
C THR A 162 -6.04 19.75 -9.98
N HIS A 163 -5.83 20.59 -11.00
CA HIS A 163 -5.30 21.93 -10.82
C HIS A 163 -6.25 22.82 -10.00
N GLN A 164 -7.55 22.82 -10.33
CA GLN A 164 -8.57 23.55 -9.54
C GLN A 164 -8.53 23.13 -8.06
N LEU A 165 -8.55 21.83 -7.80
CA LEU A 165 -8.46 21.32 -6.43
C LEU A 165 -7.16 21.76 -5.73
N ALA A 166 -6.03 21.70 -6.42
CA ALA A 166 -4.75 22.14 -5.86
C ALA A 166 -4.76 23.63 -5.50
N THR A 167 -5.35 24.48 -6.35
CA THR A 167 -5.49 25.92 -6.12
C THR A 167 -6.41 26.23 -4.94
N ILE A 168 -7.55 25.55 -4.83
CA ILE A 168 -8.47 25.69 -3.69
C ILE A 168 -7.77 25.28 -2.38
N VAL A 169 -7.02 24.17 -2.39
CA VAL A 169 -6.27 23.78 -1.21
C VAL A 169 -5.18 24.80 -0.90
N ALA A 170 -4.51 25.36 -1.91
CA ALA A 170 -3.45 26.34 -1.72
C ALA A 170 -3.96 27.67 -1.14
N SER A 171 -5.20 28.09 -1.43
CA SER A 171 -5.77 29.34 -0.88
C SER A 171 -5.97 29.33 0.64
N VAL A 172 -5.89 28.16 1.28
CA VAL A 172 -5.99 27.98 2.74
C VAL A 172 -4.64 28.18 3.45
N PHE A 173 -3.54 28.27 2.69
CA PHE A 173 -2.19 28.39 3.23
C PHE A 173 -1.54 29.70 2.77
N ASP A 174 -0.63 30.23 3.60
CA ASP A 174 0.11 31.47 3.29
C ASP A 174 1.12 31.27 2.15
N SER A 175 1.50 30.02 1.88
CA SER A 175 2.41 29.62 0.81
C SER A 175 1.92 28.34 0.14
N PRO A 176 2.09 28.19 -1.19
CA PRO A 176 1.73 26.96 -1.91
C PRO A 176 2.64 25.77 -1.57
N THR A 177 3.75 26.02 -0.88
CA THR A 177 4.70 25.00 -0.47
C THR A 177 4.89 24.97 1.04
N LYS A 178 5.00 23.77 1.61
CA LYS A 178 5.37 23.53 3.00
C LYS A 178 6.60 22.65 3.07
N ARG A 179 7.37 22.78 4.16
CA ARG A 179 8.44 21.84 4.46
C ARG A 179 7.86 20.54 5.02
N ASP A 180 8.26 19.40 4.46
CA ASP A 180 7.93 18.09 5.01
C ASP A 180 8.72 17.81 6.31
N LYS A 181 8.54 16.64 6.92
CA LYS A 181 9.29 16.26 8.14
C LYS A 181 10.81 16.20 7.94
N LEU A 182 11.25 16.12 6.69
CA LEU A 182 12.65 16.07 6.27
C LEU A 182 13.11 17.45 5.74
N GLN A 183 12.36 18.52 6.05
CA GLN A 183 12.64 19.91 5.67
C GLN A 183 12.62 20.21 4.16
N ARG A 184 12.03 19.32 3.35
CA ARG A 184 11.99 19.47 1.89
C ARG A 184 10.72 20.16 1.41
N PRO A 185 10.76 20.91 0.29
CA PRO A 185 9.58 21.54 -0.26
C PRO A 185 8.57 20.49 -0.77
N ALA A 186 7.34 20.58 -0.28
CA ALA A 186 6.21 19.78 -0.73
C ALA A 186 5.01 20.69 -0.96
N HIS A 187 4.26 20.46 -2.04
CA HIS A 187 3.05 21.22 -2.31
C HIS A 187 2.02 21.00 -1.18
N VAL A 188 1.33 22.05 -0.74
CA VAL A 188 0.39 21.98 0.39
C VAL A 188 -0.75 20.98 0.13
N ALA A 189 -1.17 20.84 -1.12
CA ALA A 189 -2.20 19.89 -1.55
C ALA A 189 -1.79 18.41 -1.51
N THR A 190 -0.51 18.07 -1.34
CA THR A 190 -0.01 16.68 -1.39
C THR A 190 -0.79 15.74 -0.46
N LYS A 191 -1.10 16.20 0.76
CA LYS A 191 -1.85 15.41 1.76
C LYS A 191 -3.33 15.24 1.40
N THR A 192 -3.95 16.24 0.80
CA THR A 192 -5.33 16.16 0.31
C THR A 192 -5.43 15.15 -0.83
N PHE A 193 -4.52 15.22 -1.81
CA PHE A 193 -4.46 14.23 -2.89
C PHE A 193 -4.19 12.82 -2.37
N GLN A 194 -3.27 12.67 -1.41
CA GLN A 194 -3.04 11.40 -0.74
C GLN A 194 -4.32 10.88 -0.07
N ALA A 195 -5.08 11.73 0.63
CA ALA A 195 -6.29 11.33 1.32
C ALA A 195 -7.36 10.80 0.36
N LEU A 196 -7.62 11.54 -0.72
CA LEU A 196 -8.60 11.17 -1.75
C LEU A 196 -8.23 9.86 -2.43
N ARG A 197 -6.96 9.71 -2.76
CA ARG A 197 -6.40 8.52 -3.40
C ARG A 197 -6.53 7.28 -2.52
N ILE A 198 -6.16 7.39 -1.24
CA ILE A 198 -6.33 6.31 -0.25
C ILE A 198 -7.80 5.90 -0.14
N PHE A 199 -8.71 6.88 -0.09
CA PHE A 199 -10.14 6.64 0.07
C PHE A 199 -10.74 5.99 -1.19
N VAL A 200 -10.57 6.62 -2.36
CA VAL A 200 -11.11 6.16 -3.64
C VAL A 200 -10.62 4.75 -3.96
N ASN A 201 -9.34 4.47 -3.75
CA ASN A 201 -8.75 3.17 -4.05
C ASN A 201 -8.86 2.17 -2.88
N ASN A 202 -9.52 2.54 -1.79
CA ASN A 202 -9.65 1.72 -0.59
C ASN A 202 -8.31 1.11 -0.12
N GLU A 203 -7.21 1.88 -0.22
CA GLU A 203 -5.83 1.36 -0.19
C GLU A 203 -5.50 0.63 1.12
N LEU A 204 -5.94 1.18 2.25
CA LEU A 204 -5.64 0.63 3.58
C LEU A 204 -6.32 -0.72 3.83
N ASN A 205 -7.58 -0.86 3.43
CA ASN A 205 -8.31 -2.11 3.59
C ASN A 205 -7.74 -3.19 2.67
N GLN A 206 -7.32 -2.80 1.46
CA GLN A 206 -6.69 -3.72 0.51
C GLN A 206 -5.34 -4.21 1.01
N LEU A 207 -4.52 -3.32 1.59
CA LEU A 207 -3.30 -3.73 2.27
C LEU A 207 -3.59 -4.70 3.42
N SER A 208 -4.58 -4.40 4.26
CA SER A 208 -5.00 -5.28 5.37
C SER A 208 -5.42 -6.67 4.87
N ASN A 209 -6.27 -6.72 3.84
CA ASN A 209 -6.72 -7.97 3.23
C ASN A 209 -5.56 -8.73 2.58
N GLY A 210 -4.66 -8.05 1.87
CA GLY A 210 -3.46 -8.64 1.29
C GLY A 210 -2.56 -9.29 2.33
N LEU A 211 -2.39 -8.65 3.50
CA LEU A 211 -1.64 -9.23 4.62
C LEU A 211 -2.34 -10.44 5.26
N LEU A 212 -3.67 -10.46 5.33
CA LEU A 212 -4.42 -11.63 5.80
C LEU A 212 -4.30 -12.80 4.83
N VAL A 213 -4.45 -12.52 3.53
CA VAL A 213 -4.27 -13.48 2.44
C VAL A 213 -2.85 -14.04 2.47
N ALA A 214 -1.85 -13.18 2.64
CA ALA A 214 -0.45 -13.57 2.81
C ALA A 214 -0.26 -14.64 3.87
N HIS A 215 -0.79 -14.37 5.07
CA HIS A 215 -0.67 -15.27 6.20
C HIS A 215 -1.26 -16.64 5.88
N ASN A 216 -2.37 -16.69 5.16
CA ASN A 216 -3.05 -17.93 4.79
C ASN A 216 -2.30 -18.74 3.71
N TYR A 217 -1.60 -18.08 2.78
CA TYR A 217 -0.93 -18.76 1.66
C TYR A 217 0.56 -19.07 1.91
N LEU A 218 1.22 -18.30 2.78
CA LEU A 218 2.60 -18.59 3.20
C LEU A 218 2.68 -19.92 3.94
N LYS A 219 3.66 -20.74 3.58
CA LYS A 219 4.10 -21.82 4.46
C LYS A 219 4.80 -21.26 5.69
N GLU A 220 4.86 -22.08 6.73
CA GLU A 220 5.74 -21.84 7.86
C GLU A 220 7.18 -21.62 7.38
N GLY A 221 7.87 -20.65 7.98
CA GLY A 221 9.19 -20.21 7.52
C GLY A 221 9.16 -19.33 6.27
N GLY A 222 8.00 -19.13 5.63
CA GLY A 222 7.85 -18.25 4.47
C GLY A 222 8.01 -16.77 4.85
N VAL A 223 8.53 -15.97 3.90
CA VAL A 223 8.81 -14.54 4.11
C VAL A 223 7.73 -13.67 3.48
N CYS A 224 7.19 -12.75 4.26
CA CYS A 224 6.37 -11.63 3.80
C CYS A 224 7.19 -10.34 3.84
N ALA A 225 7.40 -9.68 2.70
CA ALA A 225 8.05 -8.38 2.60
C ALA A 225 7.09 -7.33 2.03
N VAL A 226 7.04 -6.15 2.66
CA VAL A 226 6.10 -5.08 2.31
C VAL A 226 6.81 -3.74 2.27
N ILE A 227 6.70 -3.02 1.14
CA ILE A 227 7.11 -1.63 1.01
C ILE A 227 5.88 -0.72 1.17
N SER A 228 5.94 0.20 2.12
CA SER A 228 4.91 1.22 2.37
C SER A 228 5.46 2.63 2.07
N PHE A 229 4.60 3.53 1.58
CA PHE A 229 5.02 4.88 1.16
C PHE A 229 4.49 5.97 2.08
N HIS A 230 3.52 5.67 2.93
CA HIS A 230 3.05 6.60 3.94
C HIS A 230 2.86 5.95 5.31
N SER A 231 2.69 6.82 6.32
CA SER A 231 2.58 6.47 7.74
C SER A 231 1.42 5.51 8.05
N LEU A 232 0.27 5.69 7.38
CA LEU A 232 -0.91 4.85 7.60
C LEU A 232 -0.67 3.41 7.17
N GLU A 233 -0.09 3.17 5.99
CA GLU A 233 0.31 1.84 5.52
C GLU A 233 1.35 1.21 6.47
N ASP A 234 2.45 1.93 6.76
CA ASP A 234 3.52 1.42 7.63
C ASP A 234 2.97 1.00 9.00
N ARG A 235 1.99 1.75 9.52
CA ARG A 235 1.32 1.43 10.78
C ARG A 235 0.53 0.12 10.70
N ILE A 236 -0.19 -0.13 9.60
CA ILE A 236 -0.93 -1.38 9.37
C ILE A 236 0.06 -2.55 9.29
N VAL A 237 1.10 -2.44 8.46
CA VAL A 237 2.12 -3.50 8.30
C VAL A 237 2.80 -3.79 9.63
N LYS A 238 3.23 -2.74 10.35
CA LYS A 238 3.86 -2.89 11.66
C LYS A 238 2.95 -3.64 12.62
N ARG A 239 1.68 -3.23 12.77
CA ARG A 239 0.75 -3.87 13.69
C ARG A 239 0.48 -5.32 13.31
N HIS A 240 0.27 -5.59 12.02
CA HIS A 240 0.07 -6.94 11.50
C HIS A 240 1.23 -7.88 11.85
N PHE A 241 2.48 -7.46 11.60
CA PHE A 241 3.67 -8.26 11.94
C PHE A 241 3.92 -8.40 13.45
N HIS A 242 3.34 -7.53 14.28
CA HIS A 242 3.40 -7.67 15.74
C HIS A 242 2.19 -8.43 16.32
N GLY A 243 1.27 -8.92 15.48
CA GLY A 243 0.06 -9.62 15.92
C GLY A 243 -0.95 -8.71 16.64
N ILE A 244 -0.86 -7.40 16.46
CA ILE A 244 -1.76 -6.43 17.08
C ILE A 244 -2.94 -6.21 16.13
N ASP A 245 -4.16 -6.30 16.66
CA ASP A 245 -5.38 -5.98 15.91
C ASP A 245 -5.29 -4.58 15.29
N ILE A 246 -5.68 -4.45 14.02
CA ILE A 246 -5.67 -3.19 13.25
C ILE A 246 -6.70 -2.21 13.83
N ASN A 247 -7.79 -2.72 14.40
CA ASN A 247 -8.86 -1.92 15.02
C ASN A 247 -8.59 -1.57 16.50
N ALA A 248 -7.58 -2.17 17.12
CA ALA A 248 -7.22 -1.84 18.50
C ALA A 248 -6.72 -0.38 18.61
N ALA A 249 -7.12 0.33 19.68
CA ALA A 249 -6.78 1.73 19.86
C ALA A 249 -5.25 1.99 19.77
N LYS A 250 -4.87 3.22 19.38
CA LYS A 250 -3.49 3.63 19.05
C LYS A 250 -2.43 3.31 20.11
N ASN A 251 -2.84 3.10 21.37
CA ASN A 251 -1.97 2.88 22.52
C ASN A 251 -2.11 1.49 23.16
N MET A 252 -2.79 0.54 22.53
CA MET A 252 -2.86 -0.82 23.07
C MET A 252 -1.65 -1.61 22.60
N SER A 253 -0.63 -1.73 23.46
CA SER A 253 0.31 -2.85 23.33
C SER A 253 -0.41 -4.14 23.70
N LEU A 254 0.15 -5.30 23.36
CA LEU A 254 -0.34 -6.59 23.88
C LEU A 254 -0.37 -6.60 25.42
N SER A 255 0.48 -5.81 26.10
CA SER A 255 0.45 -5.57 27.55
C SER A 255 -0.80 -4.79 28.00
N SER A 256 -1.46 -4.04 27.12
CA SER A 256 -2.69 -3.29 27.40
C SER A 256 -3.95 -4.15 27.32
N HIS A 257 -3.88 -5.35 26.70
CA HIS A 257 -4.96 -6.33 26.79
C HIS A 257 -5.14 -6.90 28.22
N GLN A 258 -4.14 -6.74 29.10
CA GLN A 258 -4.26 -7.16 30.51
C GLN A 258 -5.18 -6.27 31.36
N PHE A 259 -5.57 -5.08 30.90
CA PHE A 259 -6.28 -4.09 31.74
C PHE A 259 -7.64 -3.62 31.21
N LEU A 260 -8.23 -4.29 30.23
CA LEU A 260 -9.54 -3.89 29.69
C LEU A 260 -10.67 -4.79 30.19
N SER A 261 -11.40 -4.25 31.16
CA SER A 261 -12.65 -4.72 31.78
C SER A 261 -12.54 -6.00 32.65
N PRO A 262 -12.90 -5.94 33.96
CA PRO A 262 -13.02 -7.13 34.82
C PRO A 262 -14.00 -8.19 34.30
N SER A 263 -14.80 -7.85 33.29
CA SER A 263 -15.91 -8.64 32.76
C SER A 263 -15.55 -9.49 31.54
N LYS A 264 -14.35 -9.35 30.96
CA LYS A 264 -13.93 -10.19 29.82
C LYS A 264 -13.35 -11.50 30.30
N ILE A 265 -14.15 -12.55 30.25
CA ILE A 265 -13.70 -13.93 30.49
C ILE A 265 -13.03 -14.42 29.19
N PHE A 266 -11.71 -14.63 29.24
CA PHE A 266 -10.98 -15.26 28.15
C PHE A 266 -11.00 -16.78 28.38
N ASN A 267 -11.43 -17.56 27.39
CA ASN A 267 -11.25 -19.01 27.43
C ASN A 267 -9.80 -19.39 27.07
N GLU A 268 -9.38 -20.59 27.44
CA GLU A 268 -8.00 -21.10 27.24
C GLU A 268 -7.57 -21.01 25.77
N THR A 269 -8.50 -21.28 24.84
CA THR A 269 -8.30 -21.16 23.39
C THR A 269 -8.07 -19.72 22.93
N SER A 270 -8.78 -18.74 23.52
CA SER A 270 -8.59 -17.30 23.25
C SER A 270 -7.25 -16.83 23.75
N VAL A 271 -6.82 -17.28 24.94
CA VAL A 271 -5.52 -16.98 25.52
C VAL A 271 -4.39 -17.54 24.64
N GLN A 272 -4.50 -18.80 24.19
CA GLN A 272 -3.52 -19.39 23.27
C GLN A 272 -3.47 -18.69 21.91
N SER A 273 -4.61 -18.27 21.35
CA SER A 273 -4.66 -17.52 20.09
C SER A 273 -4.04 -16.12 20.18
N ILE A 274 -4.07 -15.51 21.37
CA ILE A 274 -3.44 -14.21 21.67
C ILE A 274 -1.92 -14.37 21.88
N ILE A 275 -1.49 -15.48 22.46
CA ILE A 275 -0.08 -15.78 22.75
C ILE A 275 0.67 -16.30 21.50
N SER A 276 -0.01 -17.01 20.60
CA SER A 276 0.60 -17.55 19.39
C SER A 276 1.04 -16.42 18.46
N LYS A 277 2.34 -16.12 18.44
CA LYS A 277 2.92 -15.16 17.50
C LYS A 277 2.76 -15.71 16.08
N LYS A 278 1.90 -15.09 15.27
CA LYS A 278 1.71 -15.43 13.85
C LYS A 278 2.92 -15.09 12.97
N TRP A 279 3.71 -14.12 13.40
CA TRP A 279 4.81 -13.54 12.64
C TRP A 279 6.04 -13.31 13.52
N ASN A 280 7.21 -13.51 12.93
CA ASN A 280 8.50 -13.14 13.50
C ASN A 280 9.16 -12.06 12.61
N PRO A 281 9.16 -10.77 13.00
CA PRO A 281 9.79 -9.71 12.22
C PRO A 281 11.28 -9.98 11.98
N ILE A 282 11.74 -9.86 10.73
CA ILE A 282 13.15 -10.11 10.37
C ILE A 282 14.04 -9.00 10.93
N GLN A 283 13.57 -7.75 10.89
CA GLN A 283 14.28 -6.59 11.43
C GLN A 283 13.45 -5.88 12.50
N LYS A 284 14.13 -5.46 13.58
CA LYS A 284 13.51 -4.64 14.65
C LYS A 284 13.19 -3.21 14.17
N LYS A 285 14.05 -2.64 13.32
CA LYS A 285 13.88 -1.31 12.75
C LYS A 285 13.37 -1.42 11.32
N VAL A 286 12.59 -0.43 10.90
CA VAL A 286 12.14 -0.29 9.51
C VAL A 286 13.36 0.00 8.62
N ILE A 287 13.42 -0.63 7.46
CA ILE A 287 14.45 -0.35 6.46
C ILE A 287 13.95 0.81 5.60
N VAL A 288 14.83 1.76 5.31
CA VAL A 288 14.56 2.93 4.47
C VAL A 288 15.62 2.98 3.37
N PRO A 289 15.31 3.55 2.20
CA PRO A 289 16.29 3.69 1.13
C PRO A 289 17.41 4.64 1.56
N ASP A 290 18.59 4.43 0.98
CA ASP A 290 19.72 5.33 1.16
C ASP A 290 19.51 6.66 0.39
N LEU A 291 20.39 7.64 0.64
CA LEU A 291 20.30 8.95 0.01
C LEU A 291 20.51 8.87 -1.51
N THR A 292 21.40 7.98 -1.96
CA THR A 292 21.72 7.79 -3.38
C THR A 292 20.52 7.26 -4.17
N GLU A 293 19.78 6.29 -3.63
CA GLU A 293 18.55 5.77 -4.21
C GLU A 293 17.48 6.86 -4.24
N VAL A 294 17.36 7.67 -3.19
CA VAL A 294 16.35 8.76 -3.16
C VAL A 294 16.64 9.85 -4.20
N GLU A 295 17.92 10.15 -4.45
CA GLU A 295 18.34 11.07 -5.51
C GLU A 295 18.06 10.52 -6.91
N GLN A 296 18.38 9.25 -7.16
CA GLN A 296 18.16 8.59 -8.45
C GLN A 296 16.68 8.26 -8.69
N ASN A 297 15.94 7.97 -7.63
CA ASN A 297 14.54 7.57 -7.66
C ASN A 297 13.75 8.35 -6.60
N PRO A 298 13.25 9.55 -6.94
CA PRO A 298 12.46 10.37 -6.02
C PRO A 298 11.21 9.67 -5.46
N ARG A 299 10.74 8.57 -6.08
CA ARG A 299 9.62 7.76 -5.58
C ARG A 299 10.00 6.93 -4.35
N ALA A 300 11.28 6.60 -4.17
CA ALA A 300 11.80 5.89 -3.00
C ALA A 300 11.76 6.75 -1.73
N ARG A 301 11.71 8.08 -1.84
CA ARG A 301 11.84 9.06 -0.73
C ARG A 301 11.05 8.81 0.57
N SER A 302 9.95 8.06 0.51
CA SER A 302 9.07 7.79 1.66
C SER A 302 8.85 6.30 1.91
N ALA A 303 9.55 5.47 1.12
CA ALA A 303 9.52 4.02 1.18
C ALA A 303 10.03 3.52 2.53
N LYS A 304 9.32 2.53 3.04
CA LYS A 304 9.60 1.85 4.30
C LYS A 304 9.35 0.37 4.08
N LEU A 305 10.42 -0.40 4.14
CA LEU A 305 10.37 -1.84 4.01
C LEU A 305 10.31 -2.50 5.39
N ARG A 306 9.34 -3.40 5.55
CA ARG A 306 9.24 -4.32 6.67
C ARG A 306 9.10 -5.73 6.15
N ALA A 307 9.71 -6.68 6.86
CA ALA A 307 9.54 -8.08 6.55
C ALA A 307 9.37 -8.93 7.81
N ALA A 308 8.63 -10.03 7.67
CA ALA A 308 8.41 -10.99 8.73
C ALA A 308 8.33 -12.42 8.18
N ILE A 309 8.76 -13.37 9.00
CA ILE A 309 8.68 -14.80 8.74
C ILE A 309 7.38 -15.33 9.38
N LYS A 310 6.62 -16.14 8.65
CA LYS A 310 5.45 -16.84 9.22
C LYS A 310 5.92 -17.88 10.23
N CYS A 311 5.45 -17.77 11.47
CA CYS A 311 5.75 -18.75 12.51
C CYS A 311 5.04 -20.07 12.24
N SER A 312 5.57 -21.16 12.81
CA SER A 312 4.86 -22.43 12.87
C SER A 312 3.61 -22.28 13.74
N SER A 313 2.47 -22.74 13.21
CA SER A 313 1.17 -22.68 13.86
C SER A 313 0.85 -23.98 14.56
#